data_AF-A0A377BLD0-F1
#
_entry.id   AF-A0A377BLD0-F1
#
_cell.length_a   1.000
_cell.length_b   1.000
_cell.length_c   1.000
_cell.angle_alpha   90.00
_cell.angle_beta   90.00
_cell.angle_gamma   90.00
#
_symmetry.space_group_name_H-M   'P 1'
#
loop_
_entity.id
_entity.type
_entity.pdbx_description
1 polymer ?
#
loop_
_entity_poly.entity_id
_entity_poly.type
_entity_poly.pdbx_seq_one_letter_code
_entity_poly.pdbx_strand_id
1 'polypeptide(L)'
;MEQYDQIGARLDRLPLARFHYRIFGIISFSLLLTGFLSYSGNVVLAKLVSNGWSNNFLNAAFTSALMFGYFIGSLTGGFIGDYFGRRRAFRINLLIVGIAATGAAFVPDMYWLIFFRFLMGTGMGALIMVGYASFTEFIPATVRGKWSARLSFVGNWSPMLSAAIGVVVIAFF
;
A
#
# COMPACT_ATOMS: atom_id res chain seq x y z
N MET A 1 39.42 -7.04 -7.49
CA MET A 1 38.05 -6.48 -7.49
C MET A 1 37.14 -7.15 -8.52
N GLU A 2 37.66 -7.90 -9.50
CA GLU A 2 36.86 -8.61 -10.54
C GLU A 2 36.05 -9.83 -10.06
N GLN A 3 36.34 -10.41 -8.90
CA GLN A 3 35.70 -11.66 -8.46
C GLN A 3 34.27 -11.47 -7.91
N TYR A 4 33.90 -10.24 -7.52
CA TYR A 4 32.55 -9.93 -7.02
C TYR A 4 31.52 -9.76 -8.14
N ASP A 5 31.93 -9.31 -9.34
CA ASP A 5 31.04 -9.16 -10.50
C ASP A 5 30.50 -10.51 -11.02
N GLN A 6 31.29 -11.58 -10.90
CA GLN A 6 30.89 -12.93 -11.33
C GLN A 6 29.74 -13.51 -10.51
N ILE A 7 29.62 -13.17 -9.23
CA ILE A 7 28.55 -13.68 -8.36
C ILE A 7 27.22 -12.99 -8.72
N GLY A 8 27.24 -11.67 -8.95
CA GLY A 8 26.08 -10.91 -9.41
C GLY A 8 25.56 -11.43 -10.76
N ALA A 9 26.46 -11.66 -11.73
CA ALA A 9 26.11 -12.19 -13.04
C ALA A 9 25.57 -13.63 -13.01
N ARG A 10 25.88 -14.42 -11.96
CA ARG A 10 25.32 -15.77 -11.77
C ARG A 10 23.94 -15.76 -11.11
N LEU A 11 23.71 -14.85 -10.16
CA LEU A 11 22.38 -14.61 -9.58
C LEU A 11 21.39 -14.15 -10.66
N ASP A 12 21.85 -13.33 -11.60
CA ASP A 12 21.02 -12.79 -12.69
C ASP A 12 20.65 -13.85 -13.77
N ARG A 13 21.31 -15.00 -13.75
CA ARG A 13 21.08 -16.14 -14.68
C ARG A 13 20.16 -17.22 -14.11
N LEU A 14 19.71 -17.11 -12.86
CA LEU A 14 18.82 -18.12 -12.28
C LEU A 14 17.42 -18.03 -12.91
N PRO A 15 16.86 -19.16 -13.39
CA PRO A 15 15.51 -19.19 -13.93
C PRO A 15 14.50 -18.77 -12.86
N LEU A 16 13.44 -18.08 -13.29
CA LEU A 16 12.34 -17.63 -12.43
C LEU A 16 11.68 -18.83 -11.74
N ALA A 17 12.16 -19.18 -10.55
CA ALA A 17 11.57 -20.23 -9.73
C ALA A 17 10.19 -19.80 -9.18
N ARG A 18 9.36 -20.78 -8.81
CA ARG A 18 8.03 -20.58 -8.17
C ARG A 18 8.08 -19.65 -6.94
N PHE A 19 9.25 -19.53 -6.31
CA PHE A 19 9.50 -18.61 -5.20
C PHE A 19 9.31 -17.13 -5.59
N HIS A 20 9.77 -16.70 -6.77
CA HIS A 20 9.62 -15.33 -7.26
C HIS A 20 8.15 -14.98 -7.51
N TYR A 21 7.38 -15.91 -8.09
CA TYR A 21 5.94 -15.77 -8.26
C TYR A 21 5.20 -15.65 -6.93
N ARG A 22 5.64 -16.36 -5.88
CA ARG A 22 5.05 -16.26 -4.54
C ARG A 22 5.29 -14.90 -3.91
N ILE A 23 6.52 -14.37 -4.03
CA ILE A 23 6.86 -13.02 -3.53
C ILE A 23 6.11 -11.95 -4.32
N PHE A 24 6.07 -12.08 -5.65
CA PHE A 24 5.28 -11.21 -6.52
C PHE A 24 3.81 -11.20 -6.07
N GLY A 25 3.22 -12.38 -5.86
CA GLY A 25 1.83 -12.49 -5.40
C GLY A 25 1.57 -11.78 -4.08
N ILE A 26 2.45 -11.92 -3.10
CA ILE A 26 2.29 -11.26 -1.78
C ILE A 26 2.40 -9.73 -1.90
N ILE A 27 3.37 -9.23 -2.66
CA ILE A 27 3.58 -7.78 -2.84
C ILE A 27 2.45 -7.18 -3.68
N SER A 28 2.06 -7.82 -4.78
CA SER A 28 0.93 -7.40 -5.61
C SER A 28 -0.38 -7.37 -4.84
N PHE A 29 -0.66 -8.41 -4.04
CA PHE A 29 -1.86 -8.47 -3.21
C PHE A 29 -1.86 -7.36 -2.15
N SER A 30 -0.72 -7.09 -1.54
CA SER A 30 -0.57 -5.98 -0.62
C SER A 30 -0.79 -4.63 -1.30
N LEU A 31 -0.29 -4.44 -2.53
CA LEU A 31 -0.47 -3.21 -3.29
C LEU A 31 -1.94 -3.01 -3.71
N LEU A 32 -2.62 -4.11 -4.03
CA LEU A 32 -4.06 -4.12 -4.30
C LEU A 32 -4.86 -3.70 -3.06
N LEU A 33 -4.54 -4.29 -1.89
CA LEU A 33 -5.20 -3.97 -0.63
C LEU A 33 -4.97 -2.52 -0.22
N THR A 34 -3.75 -2.00 -0.31
CA THR A 34 -3.48 -0.60 0.01
C THR A 34 -4.16 0.33 -0.98
N GLY A 35 -4.15 0.05 -2.28
CA GLY A 35 -4.93 0.84 -3.22
C GLY A 35 -6.42 0.83 -2.85
N PHE A 36 -6.98 -0.33 -2.50
CA PHE A 36 -8.40 -0.49 -2.18
C PHE A 36 -8.77 0.32 -0.93
N LEU A 37 -7.96 0.24 0.13
CA LEU A 37 -8.10 1.06 1.33
C LEU A 37 -7.92 2.56 1.06
N SER A 38 -7.14 2.94 0.05
CA SER A 38 -6.99 4.35 -0.36
C SER A 38 -8.26 4.86 -1.05
N TYR A 39 -8.77 4.12 -2.04
CA TYR A 39 -9.90 4.54 -2.86
C TYR A 39 -11.24 4.41 -2.14
N SER A 40 -11.43 3.38 -1.31
CA SER A 40 -12.65 3.19 -0.50
C SER A 40 -12.94 4.37 0.42
N GLY A 41 -11.90 5.06 0.91
CA GLY A 41 -12.09 6.29 1.71
C GLY A 41 -12.84 7.39 0.97
N ASN A 42 -12.64 7.54 -0.35
CA ASN A 42 -13.36 8.54 -1.15
C ASN A 42 -14.84 8.15 -1.36
N VAL A 43 -15.12 6.85 -1.48
CA VAL A 43 -16.48 6.30 -1.57
C VAL A 43 -17.24 6.55 -0.27
N VAL A 44 -16.60 6.28 0.87
CA VAL A 44 -17.17 6.52 2.20
C VAL A 44 -17.40 8.01 2.43
N LEU A 45 -16.49 8.87 1.96
CA LEU A 45 -16.65 10.32 2.01
C LEU A 45 -17.90 10.80 1.28
N ALA A 46 -18.19 10.26 0.10
CA ALA A 46 -19.39 10.60 -0.65
C ALA A 46 -20.68 10.30 0.14
N LYS A 47 -20.71 9.20 0.90
CA LYS A 47 -21.82 8.88 1.82
C LYS A 47 -21.88 9.79 3.05
N LEU A 48 -20.74 10.11 3.65
CA LEU A 48 -20.65 11.01 4.81
C LEU A 48 -21.16 12.42 4.48
N VAL A 49 -20.93 12.90 3.25
CA VAL A 49 -21.51 14.15 2.74
C VAL A 49 -23.03 14.06 2.64
N SER A 50 -23.56 12.94 2.14
CA SER A 50 -25.01 12.72 2.03
C SER A 50 -25.72 12.68 3.38
N ASN A 51 -25.07 12.18 4.44
CA ASN A 51 -25.63 12.11 5.79
C ASN A 51 -25.51 13.43 6.59
N GLY A 52 -24.96 14.50 6.00
CA GLY A 52 -24.79 15.80 6.66
C GLY A 52 -23.70 15.83 7.75
N TRP A 53 -22.93 14.76 7.89
CA TRP A 53 -21.81 14.66 8.85
C TRP A 53 -20.52 15.33 8.37
N SER A 54 -20.46 15.78 7.11
CA SER A 54 -19.25 16.33 6.50
C SER A 54 -19.43 17.74 5.93
N ASN A 55 -18.46 18.61 6.23
CA ASN A 55 -18.25 19.92 5.58
C ASN A 55 -17.14 19.82 4.53
N ASN A 56 -17.17 20.68 3.51
CA ASN A 56 -16.10 20.75 2.49
C ASN A 56 -14.69 20.87 3.09
N PHE A 57 -14.55 21.56 4.22
CA PHE A 57 -13.29 21.67 4.96
C PHE A 57 -12.83 20.34 5.57
N LEU A 58 -13.75 19.56 6.16
CA LEU A 58 -13.43 18.25 6.74
C LEU A 58 -13.08 17.22 5.66
N ASN A 59 -13.72 17.29 4.49
CA ASN A 59 -13.36 16.49 3.32
C ASN A 59 -11.92 16.78 2.86
N ALA A 60 -11.56 18.06 2.77
CA ALA A 60 -10.20 18.46 2.41
C ALA A 60 -9.19 17.98 3.46
N ALA A 61 -9.50 18.11 4.75
CA ALA A 61 -8.68 17.61 5.84
C ALA A 61 -8.50 16.08 5.80
N PHE A 62 -9.56 15.33 5.47
CA PHE A 62 -9.53 13.86 5.35
C PHE A 62 -8.56 13.38 4.27
N THR A 63 -8.63 13.97 3.08
CA THR A 63 -7.72 13.63 1.97
C THR A 63 -6.30 14.10 2.25
N SER A 64 -6.14 15.30 2.83
CA SER A 64 -4.83 15.88 3.14
C SER A 64 -4.10 15.08 4.23
N ALA A 65 -4.82 14.62 5.25
CA ALA A 65 -4.28 13.78 6.31
C ALA A 65 -3.75 12.45 5.76
N LEU A 66 -4.46 11.83 4.81
CA LEU A 66 -3.94 10.64 4.14
C LEU A 66 -2.64 10.95 3.40
N MET A 67 -2.60 12.00 2.59
CA MET A 67 -1.41 12.36 1.80
C MET A 67 -0.22 12.71 2.71
N PHE A 68 -0.47 13.42 3.80
CA PHE A 68 0.54 13.72 4.81
C PHE A 68 1.04 12.46 5.51
N GLY A 69 0.15 11.51 5.80
CA GLY A 69 0.51 10.19 6.29
C GLY A 69 1.40 9.45 5.30
N TYR A 70 1.04 9.41 4.02
CA TYR A 70 1.86 8.80 2.96
C TYR A 70 3.26 9.40 2.89
N PHE A 71 3.37 10.72 3.01
CA PHE A 71 4.65 11.42 3.04
C PHE A 71 5.53 10.91 4.19
N ILE A 72 5.03 10.94 5.44
CA ILE A 72 5.76 10.46 6.61
C ILE A 72 6.08 8.96 6.52
N GLY A 73 5.11 8.17 6.05
CA GLY A 73 5.25 6.73 5.86
C GLY A 73 6.34 6.39 4.84
N SER A 74 6.39 7.09 3.71
CA SER A 74 7.39 6.85 2.67
C SER A 74 8.81 7.20 3.14
N LEU A 75 8.98 8.27 3.91
CA LEU A 75 10.26 8.64 4.51
C LEU A 75 10.71 7.59 5.53
N THR A 76 9.83 7.22 6.46
CA THR A 76 10.16 6.28 7.54
C THR A 76 10.28 4.83 7.06
N GLY A 77 9.55 4.46 6.01
CA GLY A 77 9.53 3.11 5.44
C GLY A 77 10.89 2.64 4.96
N GLY A 78 11.70 3.53 4.37
CA GLY A 78 13.08 3.20 3.96
C GLY A 78 13.96 2.84 5.16
N PHE A 79 14.04 3.74 6.14
CA PHE A 79 14.84 3.53 7.35
C PHE A 79 14.41 2.29 8.15
N ILE A 80 13.10 2.10 8.34
CA ILE A 80 12.56 0.95 9.08
C ILE A 80 12.84 -0.36 8.30
N GLY A 81 12.72 -0.32 6.97
CA GLY A 81 13.01 -1.45 6.09
C GLY A 81 14.46 -1.92 6.18
N ASP A 82 15.38 -0.97 6.23
CA ASP A 82 16.82 -1.23 6.28
C ASP A 82 17.29 -1.64 7.69
N TYR A 83 16.70 -1.10 8.76
CA TYR A 83 17.10 -1.41 10.14
C TYR A 83 16.51 -2.71 10.70
N PHE A 84 15.20 -2.95 10.55
CA PHE A 84 14.52 -4.13 11.13
C PHE A 84 14.56 -5.37 10.23
N GLY A 85 15.05 -5.23 9.00
CA GLY A 85 14.99 -6.24 7.96
C GLY A 85 13.66 -6.25 7.23
N ARG A 86 13.73 -6.29 5.90
CA ARG A 86 12.60 -6.05 4.99
C ARG A 86 11.39 -6.95 5.21
N ARG A 87 11.59 -8.24 5.52
CA ARG A 87 10.48 -9.18 5.83
C ARG A 87 9.73 -8.84 7.12
N ARG A 88 10.41 -8.31 8.14
CA ARG A 88 9.77 -7.91 9.40
C ARG A 88 9.09 -6.56 9.23
N ALA A 89 9.76 -5.59 8.61
CA ALA A 89 9.19 -4.29 8.31
C ALA A 89 7.90 -4.38 7.50
N PHE A 90 7.84 -5.24 6.47
CA PHE A 90 6.63 -5.44 5.67
C PHE A 90 5.44 -5.94 6.50
N ARG A 91 5.67 -6.93 7.38
CA ARG A 91 4.62 -7.47 8.25
C ARG A 91 4.13 -6.46 9.28
N ILE A 92 5.04 -5.68 9.88
CA ILE A 92 4.69 -4.63 10.84
C ILE A 92 3.84 -3.56 10.17
N ASN A 93 4.24 -3.06 9.00
CA ASN A 93 3.46 -2.06 8.27
C ASN A 93 2.09 -2.59 7.87
N LEU A 94 1.99 -3.85 7.45
CA LEU A 94 0.71 -4.48 7.14
C LEU A 94 -0.21 -4.56 8.38
N LEU A 95 0.35 -4.87 9.56
CA LEU A 95 -0.39 -4.86 10.82
C LEU A 95 -0.86 -3.46 11.20
N ILE A 96 -0.02 -2.43 11.04
CA ILE A 96 -0.40 -1.03 11.31
C ILE A 96 -1.58 -0.63 10.43
N VAL A 97 -1.52 -0.93 9.13
CA VAL A 97 -2.61 -0.65 8.20
C VAL A 97 -3.88 -1.43 8.59
N GLY A 98 -3.76 -2.70 8.95
CA GLY A 98 -4.90 -3.53 9.35
C GLY A 98 -5.58 -3.07 10.64
N ILE A 99 -4.80 -2.69 11.65
CA ILE A 99 -5.30 -2.16 12.92
C ILE A 99 -5.96 -0.79 12.68
N ALA A 100 -5.32 0.08 11.90
CA ALA A 100 -5.88 1.39 11.59
C ALA A 100 -7.16 1.30 10.76
N ALA A 101 -7.25 0.35 9.82
CA ALA A 101 -8.45 0.09 9.03
C ALA A 101 -9.61 -0.42 9.90
N THR A 102 -9.33 -1.38 10.78
CA THR A 102 -10.33 -1.90 11.73
C THR A 102 -10.78 -0.80 12.68
N GLY A 103 -9.84 0.00 13.19
CA GLY A 103 -10.11 1.15 14.04
C GLY A 103 -11.02 2.17 13.37
N ALA A 104 -10.77 2.48 12.09
CA ALA A 104 -11.59 3.39 11.30
C ALA A 104 -13.06 2.95 11.15
N ALA A 105 -13.36 1.65 11.25
CA ALA A 105 -14.73 1.13 11.14
C ALA A 105 -15.59 1.38 12.38
N PHE A 106 -14.97 1.55 13.56
CA PHE A 106 -15.67 1.72 14.85
C PHE A 106 -15.68 3.17 15.35
N VAL A 107 -15.40 4.13 14.47
CA VAL A 107 -15.23 5.52 14.86
C VAL A 107 -16.58 6.25 15.00
N PRO A 108 -16.81 7.00 16.09
CA PRO A 108 -18.02 7.79 16.29
C PRO A 108 -17.98 9.18 15.63
N ASP A 109 -16.81 9.78 15.40
CA ASP A 109 -16.66 11.16 14.91
C ASP A 109 -15.73 11.30 13.69
N MET A 110 -16.00 12.29 12.84
CA MET A 110 -15.17 12.60 11.66
C MET A 110 -13.70 12.89 12.02
N TYR A 111 -13.42 13.56 13.14
CA TYR A 111 -12.03 13.88 13.56
C TYR A 111 -11.21 12.63 13.87
N TRP A 112 -11.80 11.66 14.56
CA TRP A 112 -11.17 10.37 14.81
C TRP A 112 -10.97 9.61 13.51
N LEU A 113 -11.90 9.74 12.56
CA LEU A 113 -11.82 9.10 11.24
C LEU A 113 -10.61 9.66 10.47
N ILE A 114 -10.39 10.98 10.53
CA ILE A 114 -9.21 11.66 9.97
C ILE A 114 -7.92 11.16 10.64
N PHE A 115 -7.90 10.97 11.95
CA PHE A 115 -6.73 10.44 12.67
C PHE A 115 -6.38 9.01 12.26
N PHE A 116 -7.35 8.11 12.23
CA PHE A 116 -7.14 6.74 11.73
C PHE A 116 -6.73 6.75 10.26
N ARG A 117 -7.22 7.71 9.47
CA ARG A 117 -6.82 7.87 8.08
C ARG A 117 -5.36 8.27 7.92
N PHE A 118 -4.89 9.20 8.75
CA PHE A 118 -3.48 9.55 8.82
C PHE A 118 -2.62 8.32 9.17
N LEU A 119 -3.03 7.54 10.18
CA LEU A 119 -2.33 6.33 10.59
C LEU A 119 -2.33 5.23 9.51
N MET A 120 -3.44 5.08 8.78
CA MET A 120 -3.47 4.22 7.60
C MET A 120 -2.50 4.73 6.53
N GLY A 121 -2.51 6.03 6.24
CA GLY A 121 -1.62 6.66 5.25
C GLY A 121 -0.14 6.43 5.56
N THR A 122 0.28 6.55 6.82
CA THR A 122 1.67 6.27 7.23
C THR A 122 2.04 4.81 7.01
N GLY A 123 1.20 3.86 7.42
CA GLY A 123 1.43 2.44 7.18
C GLY A 123 1.47 2.09 5.70
N MET A 124 0.58 2.68 4.88
CA MET A 124 0.50 2.44 3.44
C MET A 124 1.70 3.00 2.69
N GLY A 125 2.14 4.22 3.01
CA GLY A 125 3.33 4.83 2.41
C GLY A 125 4.60 4.02 2.71
N ALA A 126 4.75 3.57 3.95
CA ALA A 126 5.87 2.73 4.36
C ALA A 126 5.84 1.35 3.67
N LEU A 127 4.65 0.76 3.56
CA LEU A 127 4.46 -0.54 2.90
C LEU A 127 4.80 -0.50 1.42
N ILE A 128 4.47 0.60 0.72
CA ILE A 128 4.80 0.80 -0.68
C ILE A 128 6.32 0.87 -0.86
N MET A 129 7.01 1.67 -0.05
CA MET A 129 8.48 1.79 -0.15
C MET A 129 9.20 0.48 0.16
N VAL A 130 8.85 -0.18 1.27
CA VAL A 130 9.44 -1.48 1.65
C VAL A 130 9.07 -2.56 0.63
N GLY A 131 7.87 -2.53 0.09
CA GLY A 131 7.38 -3.46 -0.93
C GLY A 131 8.16 -3.36 -2.23
N TYR A 132 8.30 -2.15 -2.79
CA TYR A 132 9.11 -1.92 -3.99
C TYR A 132 10.59 -2.21 -3.74
N ALA A 133 11.14 -1.82 -2.60
CA ALA A 133 12.52 -2.14 -2.27
C ALA A 133 12.73 -3.67 -2.27
N SER A 134 11.92 -4.41 -1.51
CA SER A 134 11.98 -5.88 -1.42
C SER A 134 11.84 -6.53 -2.79
N PHE A 135 10.91 -6.05 -3.60
CA PHE A 135 10.69 -6.52 -4.96
C PHE A 135 11.96 -6.46 -5.81
N THR A 136 12.70 -5.37 -5.68
CA THR A 136 13.88 -5.11 -6.50
C THR A 136 15.13 -5.88 -6.08
N GLU A 137 15.18 -6.37 -4.84
CA GLU A 137 16.24 -7.25 -4.36
C GLU A 137 16.05 -8.70 -4.79
N PHE A 138 14.80 -9.17 -4.89
CA PHE A 138 14.51 -10.56 -5.21
C PHE A 138 14.41 -10.83 -6.71
N ILE A 139 14.32 -9.79 -7.56
CA ILE A 139 14.07 -9.97 -8.99
C ILE A 139 15.32 -9.70 -9.83
N PRO A 140 15.69 -10.60 -10.75
CA PRO A 140 16.83 -10.40 -11.63
C PRO A 140 16.70 -9.13 -12.47
N ALA A 141 17.80 -8.41 -12.62
CA ALA A 141 17.88 -7.09 -13.24
C ALA A 141 17.38 -7.12 -14.71
N THR A 142 17.63 -8.23 -15.41
CA THR A 142 17.20 -8.45 -16.80
C THR A 142 15.67 -8.43 -17.01
N VAL A 143 14.88 -8.83 -16.01
CA VAL A 143 13.41 -8.91 -16.12
C VAL A 143 12.67 -7.96 -15.17
N ARG A 144 13.40 -7.26 -14.29
CA ARG A 144 12.86 -6.31 -13.30
C ARG A 144 11.88 -5.31 -13.89
N GLY A 145 12.15 -4.77 -15.08
CA GLY A 145 11.25 -3.84 -15.77
C GLY A 145 9.89 -4.45 -16.12
N LYS A 146 9.89 -5.65 -16.73
CA LYS A 146 8.65 -6.36 -17.12
C LYS A 146 7.81 -6.76 -15.91
N TRP A 147 8.48 -7.19 -14.84
CA TRP A 147 7.80 -7.59 -13.61
C TRP A 147 7.28 -6.39 -12.80
N SER A 148 8.03 -5.28 -12.77
CA SER A 148 7.56 -4.02 -12.17
C SER A 148 6.34 -3.49 -12.92
N ALA A 149 6.35 -3.52 -14.25
CA ALA A 149 5.19 -3.16 -15.07
C ALA A 149 3.96 -4.05 -14.76
N ARG A 150 4.14 -5.36 -14.57
CA ARG A 150 3.06 -6.26 -14.12
C ARG A 150 2.58 -5.92 -12.72
N LEU A 151 3.48 -5.56 -11.80
CA LEU A 151 3.12 -5.17 -10.44
C LEU A 151 2.26 -3.90 -10.44
N SER A 152 2.66 -2.89 -11.23
CA SER A 152 1.90 -1.65 -11.43
C SER A 152 0.59 -1.88 -12.17
N PHE A 153 0.54 -2.83 -13.11
CA PHE A 153 -0.70 -3.20 -13.79
C PHE A 153 -1.72 -3.80 -12.82
N VAL A 154 -1.27 -4.71 -11.95
CA VAL A 154 -2.10 -5.26 -10.88
C VAL A 154 -2.52 -4.16 -9.89
N GLY A 155 -1.61 -3.26 -9.52
CA GLY A 155 -1.95 -2.09 -8.70
C GLY A 155 -3.03 -1.20 -9.30
N ASN A 156 -2.99 -0.97 -10.62
CA ASN A 156 -3.98 -0.16 -11.34
C ASN A 156 -5.37 -0.81 -11.44
N TRP A 157 -5.52 -2.09 -11.12
CA TRP A 157 -6.84 -2.71 -10.97
C TRP A 157 -7.49 -2.38 -9.62
N SER A 158 -6.71 -1.93 -8.64
CA SER A 158 -7.19 -1.57 -7.32
C SER A 158 -8.29 -0.49 -7.30
N PRO A 159 -8.17 0.64 -8.04
CA PRO A 159 -9.24 1.64 -8.11
C PRO A 159 -10.53 1.07 -8.73
N MET A 160 -10.42 0.22 -9.76
CA MET A 160 -11.58 -0.40 -10.41
C MET A 160 -12.32 -1.32 -9.44
N LEU A 161 -11.59 -2.17 -8.71
CA LEU A 161 -12.16 -3.04 -7.68
C LEU A 161 -12.80 -2.24 -6.55
N SER A 162 -12.13 -1.16 -6.11
CA SER A 162 -12.67 -0.28 -5.08
C SER A 162 -13.93 0.44 -5.51
N ALA A 163 -14.00 0.89 -6.76
CA ALA A 163 -15.19 1.55 -7.30
C ALA A 163 -16.35 0.54 -7.41
N ALA A 164 -16.10 -0.68 -7.91
CA ALA A 164 -17.14 -1.70 -8.05
C ALA A 164 -17.73 -2.10 -6.68
N ILE A 165 -16.89 -2.37 -5.69
CA ILE A 165 -17.32 -2.67 -4.32
C ILE A 165 -18.02 -1.46 -3.71
N GLY A 166 -17.50 -0.25 -3.95
CA GLY A 166 -18.10 0.98 -3.46
C GLY A 166 -19.53 1.20 -3.97
N VAL A 167 -19.79 0.96 -5.25
CA VAL A 167 -21.15 1.03 -5.82
C VAL A 167 -22.07 0.01 -5.18
N VAL A 168 -21.60 -1.22 -4.96
CA VAL A 168 -22.39 -2.25 -4.28
C VAL A 168 -22.73 -1.83 -2.85
N VAL A 169 -21.74 -1.39 -2.06
CA VAL A 169 -21.94 -0.97 -0.66
C VAL A 169 -22.80 0.29 -0.55
N ILE A 170 -22.73 1.20 -1.53
CA ILE A 170 -23.63 2.35 -1.59
C ILE A 170 -25.05 1.94 -2.01
N ALA A 171 -25.20 1.00 -2.95
CA ALA A 171 -26.52 0.57 -3.39
C ALA A 171 -27.29 -0.22 -2.33
N PHE A 172 -26.60 -0.93 -1.43
CA PHE A 172 -27.21 -1.72 -0.36
C PHE A 172 -27.55 -0.94 0.92
N PHE A 173 -27.14 0.32 1.05
CA PHE A 173 -27.30 1.13 2.28
C PHE A 173 -27.62 2.59 1.94
#